data_AF-A0A2P9HKR7-F1
#
_entry.id   AF-A0A2P9HKR7-F1
#
_cell.length_a   1.000
_cell.length_b   1.000
_cell.length_c   1.000
_cell.angle_alpha   90.00
_cell.angle_beta   90.00
_cell.angle_gamma   90.00
#
_symmetry.space_group_name_H-M   'P 1'
#
loop_
_entity.id
_entity.type
_entity.pdbx_description
1 polymer ?
#
loop_
_entity_poly.entity_id
_entity_poly.type
_entity_poly.pdbx_seq_one_letter_code
_entity_poly.pdbx_strand_id
1 'polypeptide(L)'
;MLGRSIGEKGDCPLKGMTRFVILDTFRFIFAVIVAWRHFGGWGSPGKAYLAVDFFFILSGFVLTGAKGYSGTGMRRSYSSIFLFRVTGETGGKKMVRKLAVALTLALLSFSAHAKAPVQVIEDIVMHPQRSIDSVNISGKEQIDCGYIKNRKPIVIFGAGQSLIANTNGDFPWNRTITRNVYEQWGTLCYKANAPLYGASDTRQSFVLLLGEFIARATERDVVINMAAVGGTPISQFIQGTANTLLTTQLHNMKQAGFTPDFVIWEHGQADAGREAGQYSNDLKTVLGIFRSSGISAPVFIPTDTTMEWRVNETLRQEQQSILSAENVLPGPDIDLVRFRYDGTHLDQRGLEMQASMWFQALDQHFHWHSRRSENSAVK
;
A
#
# COMPACT_ATOMS: atom_id res chain seq x y z
N MET A 1 -78.66 45.22 28.72
CA MET A 1 -78.64 43.76 28.92
C MET A 1 -78.19 43.08 27.64
N LEU A 2 -77.36 42.03 27.76
CA LEU A 2 -76.74 41.19 26.71
C LEU A 2 -75.64 41.93 25.91
N GLY A 3 -74.39 41.49 25.78
CA GLY A 3 -73.74 40.19 26.01
C GLY A 3 -72.98 39.81 24.73
N ARG A 4 -71.63 39.81 24.75
CA ARG A 4 -70.82 39.11 23.73
C ARG A 4 -69.45 38.68 24.28
N SER A 5 -69.17 37.41 24.01
CA SER A 5 -68.09 36.56 24.51
C SER A 5 -66.79 36.72 23.72
N ILE A 6 -65.66 36.70 24.42
CA ILE A 6 -64.30 36.53 23.88
C ILE A 6 -63.93 35.06 24.11
N GLY A 7 -63.57 34.35 23.03
CA GLY A 7 -63.07 32.98 23.10
C GLY A 7 -61.58 32.92 22.77
N GLU A 8 -60.74 32.70 23.78
CA GLU A 8 -59.38 32.19 23.62
C GLU A 8 -59.41 30.65 23.68
N LYS A 9 -58.79 29.99 22.69
CA LYS A 9 -58.39 28.57 22.79
C LYS A 9 -56.86 28.52 22.78
N GLY A 10 -56.27 28.14 23.91
CA GLY A 10 -54.87 27.79 24.02
C GLY A 10 -54.62 26.38 23.47
N ASP A 11 -53.72 26.25 22.50
CA ASP A 11 -53.22 24.97 22.01
C ASP A 11 -52.14 24.42 22.97
N CYS A 12 -52.25 23.12 23.26
CA CYS A 12 -51.49 22.40 24.28
C CYS A 12 -50.13 21.87 23.73
N PRO A 13 -48.98 22.11 24.40
CA PRO A 13 -47.65 21.81 23.87
C PRO A 13 -47.20 20.38 24.25
N LEU A 14 -47.92 19.35 23.82
CA LEU A 14 -47.56 17.94 24.14
C LEU A 14 -47.09 17.12 22.94
N LYS A 15 -47.13 17.67 21.71
CA LYS A 15 -46.81 16.91 20.48
C LYS A 15 -45.32 16.91 20.10
N GLY A 16 -44.49 17.72 20.77
CA GLY A 16 -43.04 17.84 20.49
C GLY A 16 -42.13 16.90 21.29
N MET A 17 -42.54 16.49 22.50
CA MET A 17 -41.69 15.69 23.40
C MET A 17 -41.48 14.25 22.95
N THR A 18 -42.47 13.63 22.30
CA THR A 18 -42.39 12.21 21.88
C THR A 18 -41.37 11.97 20.76
N ARG A 19 -41.09 12.98 19.92
CA ARG A 19 -40.09 12.85 18.84
C ARG A 19 -38.65 12.93 19.34
N PHE A 20 -38.40 13.70 20.40
CA PHE A 20 -37.07 13.84 21.00
C PHE A 20 -36.65 12.56 21.74
N VAL A 21 -37.57 11.95 22.51
CA VAL A 21 -37.30 10.71 23.26
C VAL A 21 -36.96 9.54 22.34
N ILE A 22 -37.60 9.45 21.17
CA ILE A 22 -37.35 8.35 20.22
C ILE A 22 -35.94 8.47 19.60
N LEU A 23 -35.52 9.68 19.20
CA LEU A 23 -34.20 9.90 18.60
C LEU A 23 -33.06 9.64 19.60
N ASP A 24 -33.23 10.04 20.85
CA ASP A 24 -32.23 9.78 21.89
C ASP A 24 -32.18 8.30 22.30
N THR A 25 -33.31 7.59 22.26
CA THR A 25 -33.33 6.14 22.50
C THR A 25 -32.54 5.40 21.41
N PHE A 26 -32.68 5.78 20.14
CA PHE A 26 -31.90 5.15 19.06
C PHE A 26 -30.42 5.50 19.14
N ARG A 27 -30.06 6.74 19.50
CA ARG A 27 -28.67 7.14 19.74
C ARG A 27 -28.03 6.33 20.86
N PHE A 28 -28.76 6.14 21.97
CA PHE A 28 -28.30 5.34 23.10
C PHE A 28 -28.08 3.87 22.70
N ILE A 29 -29.02 3.26 21.98
CA ILE A 29 -28.88 1.88 21.49
C ILE A 29 -27.65 1.75 20.57
N PHE A 30 -27.43 2.72 19.67
CA PHE A 30 -26.27 2.70 18.78
C PHE A 30 -24.95 2.81 19.55
N ALA A 31 -24.89 3.70 20.55
CA ALA A 31 -23.73 3.84 21.41
C ALA A 31 -23.42 2.54 22.19
N VAL A 32 -24.46 1.86 22.71
CA VAL A 32 -24.30 0.59 23.43
C VAL A 32 -23.83 -0.55 22.52
N ILE A 33 -24.36 -0.67 21.30
CA ILE A 33 -23.93 -1.72 20.35
C ILE A 33 -22.46 -1.54 19.95
N VAL A 34 -22.05 -0.31 19.68
CA VAL A 34 -20.67 -0.01 19.31
C VAL A 34 -19.74 -0.21 20.50
N ALA A 35 -20.12 0.24 21.71
CA ALA A 35 -19.36 -0.02 22.93
C ALA A 35 -19.21 -1.53 23.21
N TRP A 36 -20.29 -2.31 23.10
CA TRP A 36 -20.28 -3.75 23.33
C TRP A 36 -19.36 -4.49 22.34
N ARG A 37 -19.30 -4.05 21.07
CA ARG A 37 -18.35 -4.59 20.09
C ARG A 37 -16.89 -4.22 20.36
N HIS A 38 -16.62 -3.20 21.18
CA HIS A 38 -15.27 -2.78 21.51
C HIS A 38 -14.72 -3.34 22.83
N PHE A 39 -15.57 -3.86 23.72
CA PHE A 39 -15.12 -4.52 24.96
C PHE A 39 -14.39 -5.86 24.74
N GLY A 40 -14.32 -6.37 23.51
CA GLY A 40 -13.55 -7.57 23.13
C GLY A 40 -12.04 -7.39 22.91
N GLY A 41 -11.43 -6.26 23.29
CA GLY A 41 -9.96 -6.10 23.29
C GLY A 41 -9.48 -4.70 22.90
N TRP A 42 -8.99 -3.94 23.87
CA TRP A 42 -8.30 -2.66 23.67
C TRP A 42 -6.79 -2.90 23.59
N GLY A 43 -6.26 -2.95 22.37
CA GLY A 43 -4.83 -3.23 22.14
C GLY A 43 -4.29 -2.73 20.79
N SER A 44 -4.82 -1.63 20.23
CA SER A 44 -4.25 -1.03 19.01
C SER A 44 -4.54 0.47 18.90
N PRO A 45 -3.57 1.32 18.50
CA PRO A 45 -3.71 2.78 18.38
C PRO A 45 -4.70 3.23 17.28
N GLY A 46 -5.03 2.36 16.32
CA GLY A 46 -5.99 2.67 15.25
C GLY A 46 -7.41 2.97 15.74
N LYS A 47 -7.72 2.71 17.02
CA LYS A 47 -9.04 2.95 17.62
C LYS A 47 -9.23 4.40 18.14
N ALA A 48 -8.18 5.22 18.20
CA ALA A 48 -8.30 6.62 18.62
C ALA A 48 -9.05 7.48 17.58
N TYR A 49 -8.90 7.20 16.28
CA TYR A 49 -9.67 7.86 15.22
C TYR A 49 -11.18 7.51 15.28
N LEU A 50 -11.51 6.29 15.73
CA LEU A 50 -12.89 5.87 15.96
C LEU A 50 -13.56 6.55 17.17
N ALA A 51 -12.78 6.96 18.18
CA ALA A 51 -13.30 7.75 19.30
C ALA A 51 -13.70 9.18 18.87
N VAL A 52 -13.01 9.74 17.87
CA VAL A 52 -13.35 11.02 17.25
C VAL A 52 -14.67 10.92 16.47
N ASP A 53 -14.86 9.86 15.68
CA ASP A 53 -16.15 9.60 15.01
C ASP A 53 -17.30 9.36 15.99
N PHE A 54 -17.02 8.67 17.11
CA PHE A 54 -17.97 8.49 18.21
C PHE A 54 -18.42 9.85 18.80
N PHE A 55 -17.49 10.80 18.92
CA PHE A 55 -17.75 12.15 19.42
C PHE A 55 -18.57 12.99 18.43
N PHE A 56 -18.36 12.86 17.12
CA PHE A 56 -19.14 13.58 16.09
C PHE A 56 -20.58 13.06 15.95
N ILE A 57 -20.78 11.75 16.07
CA ILE A 57 -22.12 11.13 16.02
C ILE A 57 -22.96 11.52 17.24
N LEU A 58 -22.34 11.65 18.42
CA LEU A 58 -23.01 12.10 19.65
C LEU A 58 -23.23 13.62 19.71
N SER A 59 -22.33 14.44 19.15
CA SER A 59 -22.40 15.91 19.22
C SER A 59 -23.22 16.59 18.11
N GLY A 60 -23.59 15.87 17.05
CA GLY A 60 -24.51 16.36 16.03
C GLY A 60 -23.94 17.41 15.06
N PHE A 61 -22.62 17.48 14.90
CA PHE A 61 -22.00 18.37 13.92
C PHE A 61 -21.84 17.72 12.55
N VAL A 62 -22.45 18.31 11.52
CA VAL A 62 -22.13 18.10 10.10
C VAL A 62 -21.33 19.31 9.62
N LEU A 63 -20.12 19.07 9.08
CA LEU A 63 -19.25 20.13 8.56
C LEU A 63 -19.88 20.85 7.36
N THR A 64 -19.97 22.18 7.42
CA THR A 64 -20.34 23.05 6.30
C THR A 64 -19.12 23.88 5.88
N GLY A 65 -18.73 23.78 4.62
CA GLY A 65 -17.65 24.60 4.03
C GLY A 65 -18.22 25.73 3.18
N ALA A 66 -17.78 26.96 3.42
CA ALA A 66 -18.11 28.14 2.62
C ALA A 66 -16.89 28.63 1.83
N LYS A 67 -17.10 29.17 0.62
CA LYS A 67 -16.14 30.11 0.01
C LYS A 67 -16.85 31.13 -0.90
N GLY A 68 -16.47 32.39 -0.73
CA GLY A 68 -16.98 33.55 -1.48
C GLY A 68 -16.25 33.79 -2.80
N TYR A 69 -16.93 34.52 -3.69
CA TYR A 69 -16.54 34.81 -5.08
C TYR A 69 -15.61 36.03 -5.22
N SER A 70 -14.72 35.99 -6.23
CA SER A 70 -14.24 37.18 -6.94
C SER A 70 -14.66 37.11 -8.42
N GLY A 71 -14.89 38.27 -9.02
CA GLY A 71 -15.77 38.44 -10.16
C GLY A 71 -15.14 38.27 -11.54
N THR A 72 -16.07 38.17 -12.50
CA THR A 72 -15.95 38.28 -13.96
C THR A 72 -15.64 36.99 -14.73
N GLY A 73 -16.67 36.49 -15.44
CA GLY A 73 -16.49 35.67 -16.65
C GLY A 73 -17.01 34.22 -16.60
N MET A 74 -18.24 34.01 -17.09
CA MET A 74 -18.84 32.73 -17.50
C MET A 74 -19.25 31.72 -16.39
N ARG A 75 -20.51 31.80 -15.94
CA ARG A 75 -21.14 30.86 -15.00
C ARG A 75 -21.65 29.60 -15.73
N ARG A 76 -21.10 28.42 -15.40
CA ARG A 76 -21.89 27.17 -15.39
C ARG A 76 -22.53 27.03 -14.01
N SER A 77 -23.86 27.00 -14.02
CA SER A 77 -24.70 26.70 -12.85
C SER A 77 -24.56 25.23 -12.49
N TYR A 78 -24.18 24.93 -11.25
CA TYR A 78 -24.37 23.61 -10.65
C TYR A 78 -25.49 23.73 -9.63
N SER A 79 -26.63 23.16 -9.98
CA SER A 79 -27.74 22.95 -9.06
C SER A 79 -27.46 21.68 -8.26
N SER A 80 -27.31 21.81 -6.95
CA SER A 80 -27.32 20.67 -6.02
C SER A 80 -28.60 20.75 -5.21
N ILE A 81 -29.58 19.95 -5.61
CA ILE A 81 -30.81 19.71 -4.86
C ILE A 81 -30.51 18.66 -3.79
N PHE A 82 -30.67 19.02 -2.52
CA PHE A 82 -31.17 18.09 -1.50
C PHE A 82 -32.29 18.77 -0.72
N LEU A 83 -33.49 18.66 -1.27
CA LEU A 83 -34.73 18.79 -0.53
C LEU A 83 -35.10 17.39 -0.01
N PHE A 84 -34.92 17.15 1.29
CA PHE A 84 -35.93 16.39 2.01
C PHE A 84 -36.85 17.38 2.72
N ARG A 85 -37.76 17.98 1.95
CA ARG A 85 -39.00 18.49 2.52
C ARG A 85 -39.76 17.27 3.00
N VAL A 86 -39.77 17.03 4.31
CA VAL A 86 -40.76 16.16 4.92
C VAL A 86 -42.08 16.92 4.86
N THR A 87 -42.75 16.89 3.71
CA THR A 87 -44.19 17.15 3.67
C THR A 87 -44.85 16.08 4.51
N GLY A 88 -45.72 16.49 5.43
CA GLY A 88 -46.31 15.64 6.45
C GLY A 88 -47.14 14.49 5.87
N GLU A 89 -46.50 13.36 5.63
CA GLU A 89 -47.18 12.07 5.49
C GLU A 89 -46.94 11.25 6.76
N THR A 90 -47.98 11.17 7.58
CA THR A 90 -48.08 10.32 8.76
C THR A 90 -48.21 8.86 8.34
N GLY A 91 -47.08 8.19 8.10
CA GLY A 91 -47.06 6.77 7.79
C GLY A 91 -45.77 6.10 8.27
N GLY A 92 -45.70 5.75 9.56
CA GLY A 92 -44.52 5.18 10.21
C GLY A 92 -43.92 3.95 9.49
N LYS A 93 -44.74 3.17 8.77
CA LYS A 93 -44.27 2.00 8.00
C LYS A 93 -43.39 2.35 6.79
N LYS A 94 -43.57 3.51 6.14
CA LYS A 94 -42.73 3.92 5.00
C LYS A 94 -41.37 4.46 5.44
N MET A 95 -41.30 5.12 6.60
CA MET A 95 -40.05 5.62 7.16
C MET A 95 -39.14 4.48 7.64
N VAL A 96 -39.71 3.46 8.29
CA VAL A 96 -38.98 2.25 8.69
C VAL A 96 -38.41 1.51 7.47
N ARG A 97 -39.14 1.44 6.35
CA ARG A 97 -38.63 0.83 5.11
C ARG A 97 -37.46 1.61 4.50
N LYS A 98 -37.53 2.94 4.45
CA LYS A 98 -36.41 3.76 3.92
C LYS A 98 -35.17 3.68 4.80
N LEU A 99 -35.34 3.64 6.13
CA LEU A 99 -34.24 3.48 7.07
C LEU A 99 -33.62 2.07 6.98
N ALA A 100 -34.44 1.03 6.84
CA ALA A 100 -33.97 -0.34 6.62
C ALA A 100 -33.15 -0.46 5.33
N VAL A 101 -33.59 0.16 4.22
CA VAL A 101 -32.84 0.16 2.96
C VAL A 101 -31.50 0.87 3.10
N ALA A 102 -31.45 2.01 3.78
CA ALA A 102 -30.20 2.73 4.04
C ALA A 102 -29.25 1.92 4.94
N LEU A 103 -29.79 1.22 5.95
CA LEU A 103 -29.01 0.35 6.85
C LEU A 103 -28.47 -0.88 6.12
N THR A 104 -29.26 -1.49 5.24
CA THR A 104 -28.85 -2.62 4.40
C THR A 104 -27.78 -2.20 3.41
N LEU A 105 -27.92 -1.03 2.77
CA LEU A 105 -26.89 -0.49 1.88
C LEU A 105 -25.59 -0.20 2.64
N ALA A 106 -25.67 0.41 3.83
CA ALA A 106 -24.51 0.68 4.68
C ALA A 106 -23.79 -0.61 5.14
N LEU A 107 -24.55 -1.63 5.56
CA LEU A 107 -24.03 -2.94 5.93
C LEU A 107 -23.38 -3.67 4.74
N LEU A 108 -23.98 -3.60 3.55
CA LEU A 108 -23.40 -4.17 2.33
C LEU A 108 -22.09 -3.46 1.93
N SER A 109 -22.02 -2.12 2.05
CA SER A 109 -20.78 -1.38 1.80
C SER A 109 -19.68 -1.63 2.85
N PHE A 110 -20.05 -1.93 4.11
CA PHE A 110 -19.09 -2.29 5.16
C PHE A 110 -18.58 -3.73 5.02
N SER A 111 -19.43 -4.66 4.56
CA SER A 111 -18.99 -6.04 4.22
C SER A 111 -18.09 -6.07 2.99
N ALA A 112 -18.23 -5.12 2.05
CA ALA A 112 -17.37 -5.01 0.87
C ALA A 112 -15.94 -4.51 1.15
N HIS A 113 -15.68 -3.94 2.33
CA HIS A 113 -14.32 -3.51 2.76
C HIS A 113 -13.64 -4.50 3.72
N ALA A 114 -14.31 -5.60 4.08
CA ALA A 114 -13.73 -6.64 4.91
C ALA A 114 -12.98 -7.64 4.01
N LYS A 115 -11.65 -7.47 3.91
CA LYS A 115 -10.70 -8.35 3.19
C LYS A 115 -11.07 -8.56 1.72
N ALA A 116 -10.35 -7.90 0.82
CA ALA A 116 -10.21 -8.48 -0.51
C ALA A 116 -9.78 -9.95 -0.31
N PRO A 117 -10.52 -10.94 -0.83
CA PRO A 117 -10.15 -12.34 -0.64
C PRO A 117 -8.72 -12.51 -1.15
N VAL A 118 -7.94 -13.36 -0.49
CA VAL A 118 -6.53 -13.65 -0.87
C VAL A 118 -6.41 -13.92 -2.37
N GLN A 119 -7.45 -14.52 -2.99
CA GLN A 119 -7.60 -14.71 -4.44
C GLN A 119 -7.56 -13.45 -5.30
N VAL A 120 -8.03 -12.29 -4.82
CA VAL A 120 -7.98 -11.03 -5.59
C VAL A 120 -6.57 -10.44 -5.58
N ILE A 121 -5.84 -10.55 -4.46
CA ILE A 121 -4.42 -10.18 -4.40
C ILE A 121 -3.62 -11.16 -5.25
N GLU A 122 -3.90 -12.47 -5.16
CA GLU A 122 -3.32 -13.49 -6.03
C GLU A 122 -3.54 -13.19 -7.50
N ASP A 123 -4.74 -12.85 -7.93
CA ASP A 123 -4.98 -12.57 -9.35
C ASP A 123 -4.39 -11.23 -9.78
N ILE A 124 -4.39 -10.18 -8.95
CA ILE A 124 -3.72 -8.91 -9.26
C ILE A 124 -2.21 -9.09 -9.37
N VAL A 125 -1.65 -9.93 -8.49
CA VAL A 125 -0.21 -10.13 -8.37
C VAL A 125 0.28 -11.25 -9.27
N MET A 126 -0.51 -12.24 -9.67
CA MET A 126 -0.10 -13.34 -10.57
C MET A 126 -0.59 -13.14 -12.00
N HIS A 127 -1.72 -12.47 -12.15
CA HIS A 127 -2.41 -12.21 -13.42
C HIS A 127 -2.92 -10.76 -13.50
N PRO A 128 -2.05 -9.74 -13.33
CA PRO A 128 -2.37 -8.43 -13.88
C PRO A 128 -2.66 -8.64 -15.38
N GLN A 129 -3.27 -7.79 -16.17
CA GLN A 129 -3.89 -8.17 -17.48
C GLN A 129 -5.23 -8.90 -17.34
N ARG A 130 -5.45 -9.84 -16.39
CA ARG A 130 -6.75 -10.54 -16.24
C ARG A 130 -7.63 -9.99 -15.12
N SER A 131 -7.03 -9.53 -14.01
CA SER A 131 -7.79 -9.05 -12.84
C SER A 131 -7.99 -7.52 -12.81
N ILE A 132 -7.84 -6.86 -13.97
CA ILE A 132 -7.55 -5.43 -14.04
C ILE A 132 -8.60 -4.69 -14.87
N ASP A 133 -9.75 -4.48 -14.23
CA ASP A 133 -10.64 -3.36 -14.55
C ASP A 133 -10.47 -2.20 -13.54
N SER A 134 -9.62 -2.32 -12.51
CA SER A 134 -9.55 -1.36 -11.39
C SER A 134 -8.19 -0.68 -11.12
N VAL A 135 -7.11 -1.06 -11.80
CA VAL A 135 -5.80 -0.37 -11.68
C VAL A 135 -5.30 -0.06 -13.08
N ASN A 136 -5.22 1.23 -13.44
CA ASN A 136 -4.77 1.68 -14.75
C ASN A 136 -3.29 1.34 -15.00
N ILE A 137 -3.03 0.08 -15.38
CA ILE A 137 -1.78 -0.40 -15.99
C ILE A 137 -1.81 -0.30 -17.53
N SER A 138 -2.91 0.22 -18.10
CA SER A 138 -3.17 0.37 -19.54
C SER A 138 -2.28 1.40 -20.26
N GLY A 139 -1.09 1.68 -19.73
CA GLY A 139 -0.13 2.61 -20.31
C GLY A 139 1.33 2.14 -20.31
N LYS A 140 1.62 0.90 -19.89
CA LYS A 140 2.99 0.38 -19.97
C LYS A 140 3.31 -0.06 -21.40
N GLU A 141 4.35 0.51 -21.96
CA GLU A 141 4.84 0.19 -23.29
C GLU A 141 5.54 -1.17 -23.25
N GLN A 142 4.93 -2.17 -23.90
CA GLN A 142 5.56 -3.48 -24.08
C GLN A 142 6.74 -3.38 -25.04
N ILE A 143 7.84 -4.04 -24.68
CA ILE A 143 9.08 -4.13 -25.46
C ILE A 143 9.41 -5.60 -25.67
N ASP A 144 10.02 -5.93 -26.80
CA ASP A 144 10.54 -7.27 -27.04
C ASP A 144 11.63 -7.62 -26.01
N CYS A 145 11.45 -8.72 -25.27
CA CYS A 145 12.46 -9.21 -24.33
C CYS A 145 13.76 -9.60 -25.04
N GLY A 146 13.68 -10.09 -26.29
CA GLY A 146 14.86 -10.46 -27.10
C GLY A 146 15.77 -9.26 -27.36
N TYR A 147 15.19 -8.12 -27.75
CA TYR A 147 15.88 -6.84 -27.90
C TYR A 147 16.67 -6.45 -26.65
N ILE A 148 16.04 -6.51 -25.48
CA ILE A 148 16.68 -6.13 -24.21
C ILE A 148 17.79 -7.12 -23.86
N LYS A 149 17.48 -8.43 -23.89
CA LYS A 149 18.42 -9.51 -23.56
C LYS A 149 19.71 -9.45 -24.38
N ASN A 150 19.61 -9.17 -25.67
CA ASN A 150 20.78 -9.10 -26.57
C ASN A 150 21.75 -7.97 -26.19
N ARG A 151 21.29 -6.96 -25.44
CA ARG A 151 22.10 -5.85 -24.93
C ARG A 151 22.73 -6.15 -23.57
N LYS A 152 22.54 -7.37 -23.04
CA LYS A 152 23.11 -7.86 -21.76
C LYS A 152 22.81 -6.87 -20.63
N PRO A 153 21.54 -6.72 -20.23
CA PRO A 153 21.17 -5.78 -19.17
C PRO A 153 21.76 -6.20 -17.82
N ILE A 154 21.73 -5.30 -16.86
CA ILE A 154 21.83 -5.65 -15.44
C ILE A 154 20.43 -6.05 -14.96
N VAL A 155 20.29 -7.21 -14.33
CA VAL A 155 19.00 -7.77 -13.93
C VAL A 155 18.87 -7.74 -12.41
N ILE A 156 17.82 -7.07 -11.93
CA ILE A 156 17.44 -6.96 -10.52
C ILE A 156 16.27 -7.88 -10.26
N PHE A 157 16.39 -8.78 -9.28
CA PHE A 157 15.24 -9.46 -8.71
C PHE A 157 14.94 -8.92 -7.31
N GLY A 158 13.83 -8.20 -7.15
CA GLY A 158 13.41 -7.62 -5.88
C GLY A 158 12.29 -8.44 -5.23
N ALA A 159 12.48 -8.87 -3.99
CA ALA A 159 11.48 -9.60 -3.23
C ALA A 159 11.43 -9.13 -1.77
N GLY A 160 10.29 -9.36 -1.12
CA GLY A 160 10.08 -8.95 0.27
C GLY A 160 8.72 -8.30 0.50
N GLN A 161 8.64 -7.38 1.46
CA GLN A 161 7.37 -6.79 1.89
C GLN A 161 7.21 -5.30 1.52
N SER A 162 6.48 -4.54 2.34
CA SER A 162 5.88 -3.27 1.95
C SER A 162 6.88 -2.20 1.47
N LEU A 163 8.10 -2.14 2.03
CA LEU A 163 9.09 -1.15 1.58
C LEU A 163 9.59 -1.37 0.14
N ILE A 164 9.50 -2.60 -0.37
CA ILE A 164 9.82 -2.92 -1.75
C ILE A 164 8.56 -3.09 -2.63
N ALA A 165 7.40 -3.35 -2.03
CA ALA A 165 6.13 -3.71 -2.67
C ALA A 165 5.24 -2.53 -3.14
N ASN A 166 5.83 -1.46 -3.69
CA ASN A 166 5.11 -0.27 -4.17
C ASN A 166 4.29 0.48 -3.09
N THR A 167 4.67 0.46 -1.81
CA THR A 167 3.95 1.16 -0.72
C THR A 167 4.59 2.50 -0.33
N ASN A 168 5.64 2.93 -1.02
CA ASN A 168 6.41 4.13 -0.67
C ASN A 168 6.20 5.27 -1.66
N GLY A 169 6.61 6.47 -1.24
CA GLY A 169 6.50 7.67 -2.06
C GLY A 169 5.08 8.19 -2.23
N ASP A 170 4.97 9.25 -3.03
CA ASP A 170 3.71 9.94 -3.25
C ASP A 170 2.80 9.21 -4.24
N PHE A 171 1.49 9.27 -3.98
CA PHE A 171 0.42 8.90 -4.90
C PHE A 171 -0.04 10.12 -5.74
N PRO A 172 -0.57 9.91 -6.96
CA PRO A 172 -0.10 9.03 -8.02
C PRO A 172 0.74 9.85 -9.01
N TRP A 173 1.93 9.37 -9.38
CA TRP A 173 2.64 9.97 -10.51
C TRP A 173 3.21 8.86 -11.39
N ASN A 174 2.79 8.89 -12.66
CA ASN A 174 3.43 8.22 -13.79
C ASN A 174 4.87 8.75 -13.88
N ARG A 175 5.75 8.27 -13.00
CA ARG A 175 7.17 8.56 -13.06
C ARG A 175 7.75 7.70 -14.17
N THR A 176 7.61 8.20 -15.39
CA THR A 176 8.30 7.64 -16.54
C THR A 176 9.80 7.86 -16.36
N ILE A 177 10.57 6.77 -16.31
CA ILE A 177 12.03 6.87 -16.35
C ILE A 177 12.44 7.20 -17.78
N THR A 178 13.40 8.11 -17.96
CA THR A 178 13.92 8.53 -19.28
C THR A 178 15.11 7.69 -19.77
N ARG A 179 15.42 6.58 -19.10
CA ARG A 179 16.57 5.69 -19.37
C ARG A 179 16.07 4.31 -19.77
N ASN A 180 16.99 3.47 -20.25
CA ASN A 180 16.71 2.08 -20.62
C ASN A 180 16.55 1.20 -19.37
N VAL A 181 15.53 1.50 -18.58
CA VAL A 181 15.09 0.69 -17.46
C VAL A 181 13.79 0.02 -17.89
N TYR A 182 13.78 -1.29 -17.76
CA TYR A 182 12.69 -2.14 -18.16
C TYR A 182 12.22 -2.93 -16.94
N GLU A 183 10.98 -3.38 -17.00
CA GLU A 183 10.46 -4.36 -16.06
C GLU A 183 10.02 -5.60 -16.84
N GLN A 184 10.27 -6.78 -16.26
CA GLN A 184 9.82 -8.05 -16.81
C GLN A 184 8.72 -8.60 -15.93
N TRP A 185 7.61 -8.98 -16.56
CA TRP A 185 6.45 -9.57 -15.91
C TRP A 185 5.89 -10.74 -16.74
N GLY A 186 5.74 -11.90 -16.12
CA GLY A 186 5.39 -13.12 -16.87
C GLY A 186 6.49 -13.41 -17.91
N THR A 187 6.14 -13.69 -19.16
CA THR A 187 7.15 -13.85 -20.23
C THR A 187 7.38 -12.58 -21.05
N LEU A 188 6.85 -11.44 -20.59
CA LEU A 188 6.81 -10.18 -21.33
C LEU A 188 7.67 -9.11 -20.65
N CYS A 189 8.12 -8.14 -21.45
CA CYS A 189 8.94 -7.03 -21.00
C CYS A 189 8.26 -5.70 -21.32
N TYR A 190 8.50 -4.70 -20.48
CA TYR A 190 7.89 -3.39 -20.58
C TYR A 190 8.92 -2.31 -20.26
N LYS A 191 8.74 -1.08 -20.75
CA LYS A 191 9.43 0.07 -20.16
C LYS A 191 8.99 0.23 -18.71
N ALA A 192 9.97 0.39 -17.81
CA ALA A 192 9.70 0.48 -16.39
C ALA A 192 8.93 1.77 -16.06
N ASN A 193 7.88 1.62 -15.25
CA ASN A 193 7.07 2.75 -14.78
C ASN A 193 6.45 2.41 -13.42
N ALA A 194 6.15 3.39 -12.59
CA ALA A 194 5.38 3.16 -11.37
C ALA A 194 3.88 2.97 -11.69
N PRO A 195 3.17 2.07 -11.00
CA PRO A 195 3.70 1.04 -10.08
C PRO A 195 4.39 -0.10 -10.84
N LEU A 196 5.42 -0.72 -10.25
CA LEU A 196 6.08 -1.89 -10.84
C LEU A 196 5.18 -3.13 -10.77
N TYR A 197 5.16 -3.95 -11.82
CA TYR A 197 4.52 -5.27 -11.75
C TYR A 197 5.21 -6.18 -10.73
N GLY A 198 4.46 -7.13 -10.15
CA GLY A 198 4.96 -8.08 -9.15
C GLY A 198 5.08 -7.54 -7.73
N ALA A 199 4.57 -6.34 -7.50
CA ALA A 199 4.46 -5.71 -6.19
C ALA A 199 2.97 -5.46 -5.86
N SER A 200 2.59 -5.68 -4.60
CA SER A 200 1.17 -5.77 -4.19
C SER A 200 0.43 -4.43 -4.05
N ASP A 201 1.12 -3.30 -4.12
CA ASP A 201 0.53 -1.96 -3.95
C ASP A 201 0.76 -1.09 -5.20
N THR A 202 0.27 0.15 -5.19
CA THR A 202 0.09 1.01 -6.36
C THR A 202 0.83 2.35 -6.28
N ARG A 203 1.61 2.60 -5.22
CA ARG A 203 2.53 3.74 -5.14
C ARG A 203 3.83 3.43 -5.90
N GLN A 204 4.96 3.90 -5.38
CA GLN A 204 6.28 3.71 -5.96
C GLN A 204 7.08 2.69 -5.15
N SER A 205 8.05 2.07 -5.82
CA SER A 205 9.11 1.28 -5.22
C SER A 205 10.44 1.97 -5.50
N PHE A 206 11.34 1.99 -4.51
CA PHE A 206 12.68 2.55 -4.66
C PHE A 206 13.48 1.85 -5.77
N VAL A 207 13.13 0.59 -6.08
CA VAL A 207 13.80 -0.22 -7.11
C VAL A 207 13.71 0.43 -8.49
N LEU A 208 12.63 1.16 -8.77
CA LEU A 208 12.47 1.93 -10.00
C LEU A 208 13.57 2.99 -10.13
N LEU A 209 13.76 3.81 -9.09
CA LEU A 209 14.79 4.84 -9.05
C LEU A 209 16.20 4.26 -8.97
N LEU A 210 16.37 3.15 -8.24
CA LEU A 210 17.62 2.41 -8.20
C LEU A 210 18.05 1.95 -9.60
N GLY A 211 17.13 1.41 -10.40
CA GLY A 211 17.40 1.02 -11.77
C GLY A 211 17.90 2.19 -12.62
N GLU A 212 17.36 3.40 -12.42
CA GLU A 212 17.84 4.61 -13.10
C GLU A 212 19.27 4.99 -12.69
N PHE A 213 19.60 4.91 -11.39
CA PHE A 213 20.97 5.16 -10.91
C PHE A 213 21.97 4.17 -11.48
N ILE A 214 21.62 2.88 -11.51
CA ILE A 214 22.44 1.83 -12.10
C ILE A 214 22.63 2.07 -13.60
N ALA A 215 21.56 2.31 -14.35
CA ALA A 215 21.64 2.57 -15.78
C ALA A 215 22.52 3.78 -16.10
N ARG A 216 22.44 4.84 -15.27
CA ARG A 216 23.27 6.05 -15.43
C ARG A 216 24.75 5.80 -15.13
N ALA A 217 25.03 5.04 -14.08
CA ALA A 217 26.40 4.77 -13.66
C ALA A 217 27.12 3.81 -14.60
N THR A 218 26.40 2.83 -15.12
CA THR A 218 26.96 1.73 -15.92
C THR A 218 26.79 1.90 -17.42
N GLU A 219 25.92 2.81 -17.87
CA GLU A 219 25.49 2.95 -19.26
C GLU A 219 24.90 1.66 -19.85
N ARG A 220 24.47 0.73 -18.99
CA ARG A 220 23.81 -0.52 -19.37
C ARG A 220 22.31 -0.41 -19.16
N ASP A 221 21.57 -1.17 -19.97
CA ASP A 221 20.16 -1.38 -19.76
C ASP A 221 19.93 -2.11 -18.43
N VAL A 222 18.81 -1.85 -17.76
CA VAL A 222 18.44 -2.51 -16.50
C VAL A 222 17.09 -3.19 -16.66
N VAL A 223 16.95 -4.43 -16.16
CA VAL A 223 15.69 -5.16 -16.09
C VAL A 223 15.33 -5.39 -14.63
N ILE A 224 14.12 -5.00 -14.25
CA ILE A 224 13.57 -5.20 -12.92
C ILE A 224 12.53 -6.32 -12.97
N ASN A 225 12.64 -7.30 -12.09
CA ASN A 225 11.57 -8.25 -11.80
C ASN A 225 11.28 -8.24 -10.30
N MET A 226 10.00 -8.35 -9.93
CA MET A 226 9.57 -8.22 -8.54
C MET A 226 8.69 -9.39 -8.10
N ALA A 227 8.84 -9.78 -6.83
CA ALA A 227 7.96 -10.67 -6.11
C ALA A 227 7.79 -10.15 -4.67
N ALA A 228 7.02 -9.07 -4.51
CA ALA A 228 6.94 -8.31 -3.27
C ALA A 228 5.49 -8.17 -2.79
N VAL A 229 5.22 -8.54 -1.54
CA VAL A 229 3.88 -8.55 -0.96
C VAL A 229 3.86 -7.84 0.39
N GLY A 230 3.18 -6.70 0.46
CA GLY A 230 3.06 -5.88 1.66
C GLY A 230 2.41 -6.62 2.83
N GLY A 231 2.83 -6.30 4.06
CA GLY A 231 2.25 -6.85 5.29
C GLY A 231 2.33 -8.37 5.44
N THR A 232 3.20 -9.03 4.68
CA THR A 232 3.23 -10.48 4.57
C THR A 232 4.35 -11.07 5.42
N PRO A 233 4.05 -12.01 6.34
CA PRO A 233 5.08 -12.66 7.16
C PRO A 233 5.95 -13.61 6.32
N ILE A 234 7.17 -13.87 6.76
CA ILE A 234 8.15 -14.69 6.03
C ILE A 234 7.66 -16.12 5.77
N SER A 235 6.80 -16.64 6.64
CA SER A 235 6.19 -17.97 6.48
C SER A 235 5.39 -18.11 5.18
N GLN A 236 4.80 -17.02 4.66
CA GLN A 236 4.11 -17.02 3.37
C GLN A 236 5.08 -17.11 2.18
N PHE A 237 6.33 -16.66 2.34
CA PHE A 237 7.39 -16.81 1.34
C PHE A 237 8.04 -18.19 1.37
N ILE A 238 7.87 -18.95 2.45
CA ILE A 238 8.27 -20.37 2.54
C ILE A 238 7.18 -21.26 1.95
N GLN A 239 5.95 -21.13 2.45
CA GLN A 239 4.81 -21.94 2.06
C GLN A 239 3.53 -21.11 2.10
N GLY A 240 3.22 -20.46 1.00
CA GLY A 240 2.03 -19.64 0.88
C GLY A 240 1.96 -18.92 -0.45
N THR A 241 1.01 -18.00 -0.55
CA THR A 241 0.76 -17.22 -1.76
C THR A 241 1.99 -16.45 -2.22
N ALA A 242 2.74 -15.86 -1.29
CA ALA A 242 3.95 -15.12 -1.61
C ALA A 242 5.06 -16.04 -2.17
N ASN A 243 5.14 -17.28 -1.69
CA ASN A 243 6.02 -18.30 -2.27
C ASN A 243 5.60 -18.66 -3.71
N THR A 244 4.30 -18.80 -3.99
CA THR A 244 3.80 -19.06 -5.34
C THR A 244 4.19 -17.93 -6.30
N LEU A 245 4.03 -16.68 -5.89
CA LEU A 245 4.51 -15.53 -6.64
C LEU A 245 6.02 -15.58 -6.88
N LEU A 246 6.79 -15.75 -5.79
CA LEU A 246 8.25 -15.81 -5.80
C LEU A 246 8.76 -16.84 -6.81
N THR A 247 8.30 -18.08 -6.68
CA THR A 247 8.74 -19.21 -7.51
C THR A 247 8.26 -19.08 -8.95
N THR A 248 7.05 -18.55 -9.17
CA THR A 248 6.53 -18.30 -10.51
C THR A 248 7.32 -17.21 -11.23
N GLN A 249 7.69 -16.13 -10.54
CA GLN A 249 8.50 -15.07 -11.16
C GLN A 249 9.93 -15.51 -11.47
N LEU A 250 10.54 -16.28 -10.58
CA LEU A 250 11.85 -16.90 -10.86
C LEU A 250 11.79 -17.82 -12.09
N HIS A 251 10.74 -18.63 -12.21
CA HIS A 251 10.51 -19.46 -13.38
C HIS A 251 10.31 -18.62 -14.65
N ASN A 252 9.45 -17.62 -14.59
CA ASN A 252 9.11 -16.75 -15.72
C ASN A 252 10.31 -15.95 -16.23
N MET A 253 11.12 -15.41 -15.31
CA MET A 253 12.37 -14.72 -15.64
C MET A 253 13.31 -15.63 -16.42
N LYS A 254 13.45 -16.90 -15.98
CA LYS A 254 14.23 -17.91 -16.70
C LYS A 254 13.66 -18.22 -18.09
N GLN A 255 12.34 -18.34 -18.24
CA GLN A 255 11.69 -18.55 -19.53
C GLN A 255 11.89 -17.35 -20.48
N ALA A 256 11.88 -16.13 -19.96
CA ALA A 256 12.20 -14.92 -20.71
C ALA A 256 13.72 -14.80 -21.02
N GLY A 257 14.55 -15.72 -20.50
CA GLY A 257 15.98 -15.77 -20.76
C GLY A 257 16.81 -14.78 -19.94
N PHE A 258 16.29 -14.35 -18.80
CA PHE A 258 17.01 -13.53 -17.83
C PHE A 258 17.46 -14.36 -16.62
N THR A 259 18.56 -13.93 -16.03
CA THR A 259 19.07 -14.40 -14.74
C THR A 259 19.47 -13.16 -13.94
N PRO A 260 19.13 -13.07 -12.65
CA PRO A 260 19.46 -11.89 -11.86
C PRO A 260 20.97 -11.77 -11.70
N ASP A 261 21.50 -10.55 -11.78
CA ASP A 261 22.87 -10.24 -11.37
C ASP A 261 22.96 -10.12 -9.84
N PHE A 262 21.87 -9.75 -9.20
CA PHE A 262 21.70 -9.75 -7.75
C PHE A 262 20.22 -9.81 -7.36
N VAL A 263 19.98 -10.27 -6.13
CA VAL A 263 18.67 -10.26 -5.49
C VAL A 263 18.66 -9.19 -4.39
N ILE A 264 17.59 -8.43 -4.31
CA ILE A 264 17.27 -7.59 -3.16
C ILE A 264 16.18 -8.31 -2.36
N TRP A 265 16.47 -8.64 -1.11
CA TRP A 265 15.49 -9.17 -0.18
C TRP A 265 15.25 -8.14 0.94
N GLU A 266 14.13 -7.41 0.87
CA GLU A 266 13.80 -6.37 1.86
C GLU A 266 12.54 -6.77 2.64
N HIS A 267 12.76 -7.33 3.82
CA HIS A 267 11.72 -7.93 4.64
C HIS A 267 12.08 -7.96 6.12
N GLY A 268 11.07 -8.02 6.99
CA GLY A 268 11.24 -8.38 8.39
C GLY A 268 10.16 -7.82 9.31
N GLN A 269 9.57 -6.68 8.97
CA GLN A 269 8.68 -5.96 9.88
C GLN A 269 7.42 -6.76 10.25
N ALA A 270 6.89 -7.58 9.33
CA ALA A 270 5.77 -8.49 9.62
C ALA A 270 6.11 -9.59 10.64
N ASP A 271 7.40 -9.82 10.93
CA ASP A 271 7.92 -10.85 11.83
C ASP A 271 8.61 -10.27 13.08
N ALA A 272 8.50 -8.96 13.29
CA ALA A 272 9.13 -8.23 14.40
C ALA A 272 8.75 -8.72 15.81
N GLY A 273 7.66 -9.48 15.95
CA GLY A 273 7.20 -10.07 17.22
C GLY A 273 7.66 -11.50 17.47
N ARG A 274 8.51 -12.08 16.61
CA ARG A 274 8.93 -13.48 16.71
C ARG A 274 10.03 -13.71 17.73
N GLU A 275 10.13 -14.96 18.17
CA GLU A 275 11.23 -15.39 19.04
C GLU A 275 12.56 -15.32 18.28
N ALA A 276 13.63 -15.04 19.03
CA ALA A 276 14.99 -15.02 18.50
C ALA A 276 15.33 -16.36 17.80
N GLY A 277 16.05 -16.27 16.69
CA GLY A 277 16.43 -17.34 15.79
C GLY A 277 15.34 -17.76 14.80
N GLN A 278 14.06 -17.48 15.06
CA GLN A 278 13.00 -17.97 14.16
C GLN A 278 13.04 -17.26 12.80
N TYR A 279 13.20 -15.93 12.80
CA TYR A 279 13.26 -15.16 11.55
C TYR A 279 14.46 -15.56 10.70
N SER A 280 15.67 -15.63 11.28
CA SER A 280 16.87 -16.00 10.54
C SER A 280 16.81 -17.44 10.01
N ASN A 281 16.22 -18.38 10.76
CA ASN A 281 16.03 -19.75 10.27
C ASN A 281 15.06 -19.81 9.08
N ASP A 282 13.93 -19.11 9.16
CA ASP A 282 12.97 -19.04 8.07
C ASP A 282 13.57 -18.34 6.84
N LEU A 283 14.39 -17.31 7.05
CA LEU A 283 15.11 -16.64 5.98
C LEU A 283 16.12 -17.56 5.30
N LYS A 284 16.81 -18.45 6.02
CA LYS A 284 17.64 -19.50 5.40
C LYS A 284 16.82 -20.39 4.48
N THR A 285 15.59 -20.71 4.84
CA THR A 285 14.68 -21.48 3.97
C THR A 285 14.33 -20.71 2.70
N VAL A 286 14.02 -19.41 2.80
CA VAL A 286 13.78 -18.55 1.62
C VAL A 286 15.01 -18.46 0.73
N LEU A 287 16.21 -18.29 1.31
CA LEU A 287 17.47 -18.33 0.56
C LEU A 287 17.65 -19.69 -0.15
N GLY A 288 17.30 -20.79 0.51
CA GLY A 288 17.27 -22.13 -0.08
C GLY A 288 16.35 -22.24 -1.30
N ILE A 289 15.20 -21.55 -1.30
CA ILE A 289 14.28 -21.47 -2.44
C ILE A 289 14.92 -20.74 -3.63
N PHE A 290 15.67 -19.65 -3.38
CA PHE A 290 16.43 -18.99 -4.46
C PHE A 290 17.46 -19.93 -5.07
N ARG A 291 18.24 -20.62 -4.24
CA ARG A 291 19.27 -21.56 -4.71
C ARG A 291 18.67 -22.74 -5.48
N SER A 292 17.59 -23.35 -4.98
CA SER A 292 16.91 -24.46 -5.67
C SER A 292 16.24 -24.03 -6.97
N SER A 293 15.89 -22.74 -7.10
CA SER A 293 15.41 -22.13 -8.35
C SER A 293 16.53 -21.81 -9.34
N GLY A 294 17.79 -22.12 -9.01
CA GLY A 294 18.96 -21.91 -9.87
C GLY A 294 19.56 -20.52 -9.79
N ILE A 295 19.23 -19.73 -8.75
CA ILE A 295 19.80 -18.40 -8.56
C ILE A 295 21.15 -18.50 -7.86
N SER A 296 22.23 -18.28 -8.60
CA SER A 296 23.60 -18.20 -8.08
C SER A 296 24.02 -16.77 -7.70
N ALA A 297 23.19 -15.77 -7.99
CA ALA A 297 23.49 -14.37 -7.71
C ALA A 297 23.54 -14.06 -6.20
N PRO A 298 24.34 -13.06 -5.78
CA PRO A 298 24.33 -12.59 -4.39
C PRO A 298 22.95 -12.09 -3.97
N VAL A 299 22.59 -12.37 -2.73
CA VAL A 299 21.36 -11.85 -2.11
C VAL A 299 21.74 -10.75 -1.14
N PHE A 300 21.29 -9.54 -1.40
CA PHE A 300 21.50 -8.41 -0.52
C PHE A 300 20.34 -8.26 0.46
N ILE A 301 20.68 -8.12 1.74
CA ILE A 301 19.71 -8.01 2.83
C ILE A 301 19.99 -6.73 3.60
N PRO A 302 19.08 -5.74 3.57
CA PRO A 302 19.26 -4.50 4.32
C PRO A 302 19.01 -4.74 5.82
N THR A 303 19.42 -3.78 6.63
CA THR A 303 18.82 -3.62 7.95
C THR A 303 17.57 -2.77 7.80
N ASP A 304 16.42 -3.35 8.10
CA ASP A 304 15.13 -2.69 7.95
C ASP A 304 14.15 -3.25 8.99
N THR A 305 14.03 -2.53 10.10
CA THR A 305 13.31 -3.00 11.29
C THR A 305 12.36 -1.97 11.86
N THR A 306 12.43 -0.74 11.35
CA THR A 306 11.66 0.39 11.84
C THR A 306 10.17 0.22 11.54
N MET A 307 9.37 0.22 12.59
CA MET A 307 7.91 0.27 12.53
C MET A 307 7.39 1.28 13.54
N GLU A 308 6.37 2.06 13.14
CA GLU A 308 5.73 3.04 14.03
C GLU A 308 6.76 3.91 14.78
N TRP A 309 7.79 4.37 14.06
CA TRP A 309 8.91 5.19 14.57
C TRP A 309 9.86 4.48 15.54
N ARG A 310 9.82 3.15 15.63
CA ARG A 310 10.65 2.36 16.55
C ARG A 310 11.46 1.31 15.79
N VAL A 311 12.75 1.28 16.07
CA VAL A 311 13.67 0.22 15.63
C VAL A 311 13.40 -1.04 16.44
N ASN A 312 13.44 -2.20 15.80
CA ASN A 312 13.35 -3.48 16.47
C ASN A 312 14.74 -4.13 16.55
N GLU A 313 15.38 -4.01 17.70
CA GLU A 313 16.75 -4.51 17.92
C GLU A 313 16.87 -6.03 17.79
N THR A 314 15.84 -6.78 18.16
CA THR A 314 15.83 -8.24 18.00
C THR A 314 15.87 -8.60 16.51
N LEU A 315 14.96 -8.03 15.71
CA LEU A 315 14.93 -8.25 14.26
C LEU A 315 16.21 -7.75 13.58
N ARG A 316 16.80 -6.67 14.08
CA ARG A 316 18.08 -6.13 13.60
C ARG A 316 19.19 -7.14 13.79
N GLN A 317 19.26 -7.76 14.96
CA GLN A 317 20.22 -8.84 15.24
C GLN A 317 19.96 -10.07 14.36
N GLU A 318 18.71 -10.44 14.14
CA GLU A 318 18.35 -11.54 13.23
C GLU A 318 18.80 -11.28 11.79
N GLN A 319 18.52 -10.09 11.25
CA GLN A 319 18.96 -9.65 9.91
C GLN A 319 20.48 -9.57 9.79
N GLN A 320 21.19 -9.23 10.87
CA GLN A 320 22.66 -9.23 10.86
C GLN A 320 23.23 -10.65 10.95
N SER A 321 22.60 -11.55 11.71
CA SER A 321 23.05 -12.93 11.88
C SER A 321 23.07 -13.74 10.57
N ILE A 322 22.20 -13.39 9.61
CA ILE A 322 22.12 -14.10 8.33
C ILE A 322 23.29 -13.77 7.39
N LEU A 323 23.99 -12.65 7.61
CA LEU A 323 25.06 -12.19 6.73
C LEU A 323 26.29 -13.11 6.74
N SER A 324 26.39 -14.03 7.71
CA SER A 324 27.40 -15.09 7.69
C SER A 324 27.07 -16.23 6.73
N ALA A 325 25.87 -16.25 6.13
CA ALA A 325 25.49 -17.26 5.14
C ALA A 325 26.20 -17.03 3.80
N GLU A 326 26.42 -18.12 3.06
CA GLU A 326 27.11 -18.06 1.78
C GLU A 326 26.37 -17.19 0.75
N ASN A 327 27.11 -16.28 0.12
CA ASN A 327 26.62 -15.42 -0.96
C ASN A 327 25.39 -14.58 -0.55
N VAL A 328 25.37 -14.20 0.73
CA VAL A 328 24.50 -13.18 1.31
C VAL A 328 25.36 -11.98 1.65
N LEU A 329 24.92 -10.79 1.24
CA LEU A 329 25.68 -9.55 1.40
C LEU A 329 24.85 -8.50 2.14
N PRO A 330 25.50 -7.62 2.92
CA PRO A 330 24.80 -6.53 3.56
C PRO A 330 24.25 -5.55 2.52
N GLY A 331 22.96 -5.24 2.64
CA GLY A 331 22.36 -4.05 2.06
C GLY A 331 22.55 -2.83 2.97
N PRO A 332 21.93 -1.69 2.61
CA PRO A 332 21.95 -0.48 3.44
C PRO A 332 21.20 -0.65 4.78
N ASP A 333 21.47 0.25 5.72
CA ASP A 333 20.71 0.39 6.97
C ASP A 333 19.56 1.38 6.79
N ILE A 334 18.37 0.85 6.46
CA ILE A 334 17.16 1.62 6.19
C ILE A 334 16.54 2.20 7.48
N ASP A 335 16.90 1.70 8.67
CA ASP A 335 16.47 2.30 9.94
C ASP A 335 16.99 3.75 10.11
N LEU A 336 18.04 4.12 9.37
CA LEU A 336 18.56 5.49 9.33
C LEU A 336 17.64 6.46 8.57
N VAL A 337 16.74 5.96 7.71
CA VAL A 337 15.83 6.80 6.94
C VAL A 337 14.68 7.26 7.82
N ARG A 338 14.67 8.57 8.12
CA ARG A 338 13.66 9.21 9.00
C ARG A 338 12.42 9.74 8.28
N PHE A 339 12.49 9.88 6.95
CA PHE A 339 11.41 10.42 6.13
C PHE A 339 10.33 9.36 5.89
N ARG A 340 9.41 9.23 6.86
CA ARG A 340 8.34 8.24 6.89
C ARG A 340 7.00 8.95 7.05
N TYR A 341 5.94 8.47 6.39
CA TYR A 341 4.62 9.12 6.48
C TYR A 341 3.72 8.54 7.58
N ASP A 342 3.96 7.29 7.99
CA ASP A 342 3.22 6.61 9.07
C ASP A 342 4.14 6.03 10.15
N GLY A 343 5.43 6.35 10.07
CA GLY A 343 6.47 5.80 10.95
C GLY A 343 7.02 4.45 10.53
N THR A 344 6.52 3.85 9.45
CA THR A 344 6.97 2.59 8.88
C THR A 344 7.32 2.77 7.39
N HIS A 345 6.41 3.28 6.58
CA HIS A 345 6.60 3.47 5.14
C HIS A 345 7.18 4.84 4.81
N LEU A 346 7.96 4.91 3.74
CA LEU A 346 8.73 6.08 3.36
C LEU A 346 7.89 7.05 2.52
N ASP A 347 8.03 8.35 2.81
CA ASP A 347 7.55 9.39 1.89
C ASP A 347 8.45 9.48 0.64
N GLN A 348 8.18 10.43 -0.27
CA GLN A 348 8.96 10.60 -1.49
C GLN A 348 10.47 10.82 -1.21
N ARG A 349 10.80 11.61 -0.20
CA ARG A 349 12.19 11.90 0.18
C ARG A 349 12.85 10.68 0.80
N GLY A 350 12.11 9.91 1.59
CA GLY A 350 12.58 8.64 2.14
C GLY A 350 12.86 7.60 1.06
N LEU A 351 11.96 7.47 0.08
CA LEU A 351 12.14 6.58 -1.08
C LEU A 351 13.40 6.93 -1.88
N GLU A 352 13.64 8.23 -2.12
CA GLU A 352 14.84 8.70 -2.84
C GLU A 352 16.13 8.43 -2.06
N MET A 353 16.09 8.60 -0.74
CA MET A 353 17.20 8.28 0.16
C MET A 353 17.47 6.77 0.17
N GLN A 354 16.44 5.94 0.31
CA GLN A 354 16.55 4.48 0.25
C GLN A 354 17.16 4.01 -1.07
N ALA A 355 16.69 4.52 -2.21
CA ALA A 355 17.24 4.18 -3.53
C ALA A 355 18.73 4.55 -3.63
N SER A 356 19.11 5.71 -3.09
CA SER A 356 20.49 6.20 -3.09
C SER A 356 21.39 5.35 -2.19
N MET A 357 20.92 4.95 -1.00
CA MET A 357 21.65 4.07 -0.08
C MET A 357 21.85 2.67 -0.67
N TRP A 358 20.81 2.12 -1.31
CA TRP A 358 20.90 0.86 -2.05
C TRP A 358 21.93 0.94 -3.18
N PHE A 359 21.90 2.03 -3.97
CA PHE A 359 22.85 2.23 -5.04
C PHE A 359 24.30 2.29 -4.54
N GLN A 360 24.55 2.98 -3.42
CA GLN A 360 25.87 3.01 -2.79
C GLN A 360 26.34 1.62 -2.34
N ALA A 361 25.48 0.84 -1.68
CA ALA A 361 25.83 -0.51 -1.25
C ALA A 361 26.18 -1.42 -2.44
N LEU A 362 25.40 -1.34 -3.53
CA LEU A 362 25.63 -2.13 -4.73
C LEU A 362 26.87 -1.66 -5.50
N ASP A 363 27.10 -0.35 -5.61
CA ASP A 363 28.28 0.20 -6.28
C ASP A 363 29.57 -0.16 -5.53
N GLN A 364 29.55 -0.19 -4.19
CA GLN A 364 30.68 -0.67 -3.40
C GLN A 364 31.06 -2.12 -3.73
N HIS A 365 30.06 -2.97 -3.98
CA HIS A 365 30.29 -4.37 -4.33
C HIS A 365 30.68 -4.55 -5.81
N PHE A 366 29.95 -3.91 -6.73
CA PHE A 366 30.14 -4.11 -8.16
C PHE A 366 31.15 -3.16 -8.80
N HIS A 367 31.62 -2.15 -8.07
CA HIS A 367 32.62 -1.19 -8.53
C HIS A 367 32.20 -0.50 -9.85
N TRP A 368 30.99 0.05 -9.92
CA TRP A 368 30.48 0.65 -11.15
C TRP A 368 31.12 2.02 -11.44
N HIS A 369 31.49 2.80 -10.42
CA HIS A 369 32.18 4.08 -10.65
C HIS A 369 33.67 3.96 -10.97
N SER A 370 34.42 3.05 -10.34
CA SER A 370 35.88 2.95 -10.52
C SER A 370 36.28 2.48 -11.92
N ARG A 371 35.41 1.73 -12.61
CA ARG A 371 35.65 1.31 -14.01
C ARG A 371 35.58 2.46 -15.02
N ARG A 372 35.00 3.62 -14.66
CA ARG A 372 34.96 4.80 -15.53
C ARG A 372 36.27 5.58 -15.52
N SER A 373 36.94 5.68 -14.38
CA SER A 373 38.22 6.39 -14.27
C SER A 373 39.35 5.68 -15.02
N GLU A 374 39.37 4.34 -15.03
CA GLU A 374 40.39 3.58 -15.76
C GLU A 374 40.22 3.69 -17.28
N ASN A 375 38.99 3.66 -17.79
CA ASN A 375 38.72 3.81 -19.22
C ASN A 375 38.86 5.26 -19.74
N SER A 376 38.84 6.25 -18.85
CA SER A 376 39.05 7.66 -19.20
C SER A 376 40.53 8.06 -19.18
N ALA A 377 41.41 7.26 -18.56
CA ALA A 377 42.86 7.49 -18.53
C ALA A 377 43.62 6.83 -19.70
N VAL A 378 42.91 6.11 -20.57
CA VAL A 378 43.45 5.41 -21.76
C VAL A 378 43.02 6.10 -23.07
N LYS A 379 42.39 7.27 -22.99
CA LYS A 379 42.14 8.17 -24.11
C LYS A 379 42.90 9.47 -23.90
#